data_AF-A0A9E5WB94-F1
#
_entry.id   AF-A0A9E5WB94-F1
#
_cell.length_a   1.000
_cell.length_b   1.000
_cell.length_c   1.000
_cell.angle_alpha   90.00
_cell.angle_beta   90.00
_cell.angle_gamma   90.00
#
_symmetry.space_group_name_H-M   'P 1'
#
loop_
_entity.id
_entity.type
_entity.pdbx_description
1 polymer ?
#
loop_
_entity_poly.entity_id
_entity_poly.type
_entity_poly.pdbx_seq_one_letter_code
_entity_poly.pdbx_strand_id
1 'polypeptide(L)' 'MGKCINHPDRETSYNCMKHNVYLCRECLECRDPDIYCKFRPSCPIYFITKKGFDSSKQKSGAAAGGIPAAPQF' A
#
# COMPACT_ATOMS: atom_id res chain seq x y z
N MET A 1 2.78 24.02 3.38
CA MET A 1 3.29 23.04 2.39
C MET A 1 4.61 22.50 2.91
N GLY A 2 4.80 21.17 2.88
CA GLY A 2 6.00 20.54 3.46
C GLY A 2 7.10 20.34 2.43
N LYS A 3 8.33 20.05 2.87
CA LYS A 3 9.42 19.59 2.00
C LYS A 3 9.61 18.10 2.18
N CYS A 4 10.00 17.40 1.11
CA CYS A 4 10.31 15.98 1.22
C CYS A 4 11.53 15.76 2.11
N ILE A 5 11.48 14.75 2.99
CA ILE A 5 12.62 14.41 3.86
C ILE A 5 13.90 14.04 3.10
N ASN A 6 13.76 13.47 1.91
CA ASN A 6 14.89 13.05 1.06
C ASN A 6 15.30 14.13 0.04
N HIS A 7 14.42 15.10 -0.22
CA HIS A 7 14.65 16.14 -1.21
C HIS A 7 14.26 17.50 -0.64
N PRO A 8 15.22 18.25 -0.04
CA PRO A 8 14.96 19.58 0.50
C PRO A 8 14.61 20.61 -0.58
N ASP A 9 14.98 20.33 -1.82
CA ASP A 9 14.67 21.13 -3.01
C ASP A 9 13.22 20.94 -3.49
N ARG A 10 12.57 19.83 -3.11
CA ARG A 10 11.21 19.53 -3.54
C ARG A 10 10.20 19.82 -2.45
N GLU A 11 9.33 20.79 -2.76
CA GLU A 11 8.11 21.03 -2.02
C GLU A 11 7.03 20.00 -2.40
N THR A 12 6.28 19.57 -1.39
CA THR A 12 5.24 18.57 -1.56
C THR A 12 4.10 18.77 -0.59
N SER A 13 2.89 18.50 -1.09
CA SER A 13 1.66 18.50 -0.30
C SER A 13 1.26 17.10 0.15
N TYR A 14 2.02 16.06 -0.20
CA TYR A 14 1.72 14.70 0.22
C TYR A 14 2.27 14.43 1.62
N ASN A 15 1.36 14.21 2.57
CA ASN A 15 1.67 13.87 3.95
C ASN A 15 1.28 12.40 4.23
N CYS A 16 2.21 11.64 4.79
CA CYS A 16 1.93 10.32 5.33
C CYS A 16 1.39 10.47 6.75
N MET A 17 0.07 10.35 6.96
CA MET A 17 -0.53 10.47 8.29
C MET A 17 -0.09 9.39 9.29
N LYS A 18 0.43 8.23 8.82
CA LYS A 18 0.96 7.18 9.70
C LYS A 18 2.18 7.65 10.50
N HIS A 19 3.10 8.34 9.83
CA HIS A 19 4.38 8.77 10.38
C HIS A 19 4.49 10.30 10.48
N ASN A 20 3.45 11.02 10.07
CA ASN A 20 3.35 12.47 10.00
C ASN A 20 4.49 13.16 9.21
N VAL A 21 5.04 12.49 8.19
CA VAL A 21 6.14 13.00 7.35
C VAL A 21 5.66 13.41 5.97
N TYR A 22 6.39 14.32 5.34
CA TYR A 22 6.16 14.75 3.96
C TYR A 22 7.11 14.02 3.01
N LEU A 23 6.56 13.45 1.94
CA LEU A 23 7.33 12.74 0.93
C LEU A 23 6.94 13.25 -0.46
N CYS A 24 7.92 13.34 -1.38
CA CYS A 24 7.64 13.66 -2.77
C CYS A 24 7.09 12.43 -3.49
N ARG A 25 6.55 12.62 -4.70
CA ARG A 25 5.91 11.55 -5.50
C ARG A 25 6.83 10.35 -5.77
N GLU A 26 8.15 10.57 -5.82
CA GLU A 26 9.16 9.51 -6.00
C GLU A 26 9.48 8.77 -4.69
N CYS A 27 9.56 9.47 -3.57
CA CYS A 27 9.75 8.86 -2.25
C CYS A 27 8.42 8.41 -1.60
N LEU A 28 7.30 8.46 -2.32
CA LEU A 28 5.97 8.19 -1.78
C LEU A 28 5.75 6.68 -1.61
N GLU A 29 6.59 6.04 -0.81
CA GLU A 29 6.55 4.60 -0.52
C GLU A 29 6.09 4.34 0.92
N CYS A 30 5.30 3.28 1.11
CA CYS A 30 4.87 2.86 2.43
C CYS A 30 5.97 1.98 3.02
N ARG A 31 6.67 2.44 4.08
CA ARG A 31 7.72 1.62 4.74
C ARG A 31 7.20 0.31 5.32
N ASP A 32 5.97 0.32 5.84
CA ASP A 32 5.32 -0.87 6.41
C ASP A 32 3.98 -1.11 5.69
N PRO A 33 3.99 -1.69 4.48
CA PRO A 33 2.75 -1.99 3.76
C PRO A 33 2.02 -3.22 4.33
N ASP A 34 2.75 -4.06 5.07
CA ASP A 34 2.29 -5.29 5.72
C ASP A 34 1.48 -5.01 6.99
N ILE A 35 1.78 -3.91 7.68
CA ILE A 35 1.06 -3.48 8.88
C ILE A 35 -0.23 -2.72 8.49
N TYR A 36 -1.33 -3.03 9.18
CA TYR A 36 -2.59 -2.32 8.98
C TYR A 36 -2.44 -0.82 9.25
N CYS A 37 -2.70 0.00 8.23
CA CYS A 37 -2.73 1.46 8.35
C CYS A 37 -4.18 1.95 8.25
N LYS A 38 -4.70 2.54 9.33
CA LYS A 38 -6.08 3.07 9.37
C LYS A 38 -6.36 4.17 8.34
N PHE A 39 -5.32 4.84 7.85
CA PHE A 39 -5.42 5.92 6.87
C PHE A 39 -5.24 5.45 5.42
N ARG A 40 -5.14 4.13 5.17
CA ARG A 40 -5.02 3.55 3.83
C ARG A 40 -6.08 4.02 2.82
N PRO A 41 -7.38 4.19 3.17
CA PRO A 41 -8.37 4.74 2.24
C PRO A 41 -8.22 6.24 1.94
N SER A 42 -7.42 6.98 2.72
CA SER A 42 -7.09 8.39 2.46
C SER A 42 -5.65 8.57 2.01
N CYS A 43 -4.87 7.49 1.92
CA CYS A 43 -3.44 7.56 1.66
C CYS A 43 -3.18 7.63 0.14
N PRO A 44 -2.60 8.73 -0.37
CA PRO A 44 -2.30 8.86 -1.80
C PRO A 44 -1.30 7.80 -2.28
N ILE A 45 -0.37 7.36 -1.42
CA ILE A 45 0.59 6.28 -1.71
C ILE A 45 -0.12 5.00 -2.14
N TYR A 46 -1.15 4.61 -1.38
CA TYR A 46 -1.88 3.37 -1.62
C TYR A 46 -2.65 3.41 -2.94
N PHE A 47 -3.23 4.56 -3.30
CA PHE A 47 -3.91 4.73 -4.58
C PHE A 47 -2.93 4.70 -5.76
N ILE A 48 -1.76 5.33 -5.63
CA ILE A 48 -0.74 5.37 -6.69
C ILE A 48 -0.15 3.97 -6.90
N THR A 49 0.18 3.25 -5.82
CA THR A 49 0.73 1.88 -5.88
C THR A 49 -0.29 0.83 -6.29
N LYS A 50 -1.56 0.94 -5.86
CA LYS A 50 -2.63 0.00 -6.23
C LYS A 50 -3.18 0.20 -7.64
N LYS A 51 -2.99 1.38 -8.27
CA LYS A 51 -3.29 1.60 -9.69
C LYS A 51 -2.24 1.00 -10.65
N GLY A 52 -1.59 -0.10 -10.25
CA GLY A 52 -1.10 -1.06 -11.22
C GLY A 52 -2.32 -1.64 -11.96
N PHE A 53 -2.43 -1.35 -13.25
CA PHE A 53 -3.32 -2.05 -14.18
C PHE A 53 -2.97 -3.55 -14.13
N ASP A 54 -3.58 -4.33 -13.24
CA ASP A 54 -3.46 -5.79 -13.23
C ASP A 54 -4.42 -6.37 -14.30
N SER A 55 -4.04 -6.18 -15.56
CA SER A 55 -4.29 -7.21 -16.57
C SER A 55 -3.17 -8.22 -16.40
N SER A 56 -3.52 -9.44 -15.97
CA SER A 56 -2.64 -10.59 -15.69
C SER A 56 -1.89 -10.58 -14.35
N LYS A 57 -2.55 -11.12 -13.32
CA LYS A 57 -2.28 -12.49 -12.80
C LYS A 57 -0.90 -12.67 -12.14
N GLN A 58 -0.82 -12.52 -10.80
CA GLN A 58 -0.53 -13.63 -9.86
C GLN A 58 -0.26 -13.21 -8.39
N LYS A 59 -1.11 -13.78 -7.51
CA LYS A 59 -0.82 -14.38 -6.19
C LYS A 59 0.08 -13.62 -5.20
N SER A 60 -0.52 -13.19 -4.10
CA SER A 60 -0.16 -13.70 -2.76
C SER A 60 -1.25 -13.37 -1.73
N GLY A 61 -1.73 -14.41 -1.05
CA GLY A 61 -2.23 -14.32 0.31
C GLY A 61 -3.70 -13.99 0.51
N ALA A 62 -4.61 -14.93 0.18
CA ALA A 62 -5.77 -15.20 1.03
C ALA A 62 -6.56 -16.41 0.52
N ALA A 63 -6.92 -17.25 1.49
CA ALA A 63 -8.11 -18.09 1.53
C ALA A 63 -8.08 -19.48 0.87
N ALA A 64 -8.21 -20.45 1.79
CA ALA A 64 -9.25 -21.49 1.80
C ALA A 64 -9.03 -22.79 1.01
N GLY A 65 -9.34 -23.87 1.72
CA GLY A 65 -9.49 -25.23 1.22
C GLY A 65 -9.06 -26.18 2.34
N GLY A 66 -9.92 -26.91 3.04
CA GLY A 66 -11.22 -27.45 2.66
C GLY A 66 -11.18 -28.91 3.11
N ILE A 67 -11.99 -29.28 4.10
CA ILE A 67 -12.06 -30.64 4.63
C ILE A 67 -12.57 -31.54 3.50
N PRO A 68 -11.83 -32.58 3.05
CA PRO A 68 -12.33 -33.47 2.03
C PRO A 68 -13.45 -34.35 2.61
N ALA A 69 -14.58 -34.35 1.90
CA ALA A 69 -15.73 -35.20 2.16
C ALA A 69 -15.36 -36.70 2.08
N ALA A 70 -15.99 -37.47 2.96
CA ALA A 70 -15.83 -38.91 3.09
C ALA A 70 -16.16 -39.69 1.80
N PRO A 71 -15.48 -40.83 1.54
CA PRO A 71 -15.82 -41.69 0.41
C PRO A 71 -17.13 -42.45 0.68
N GLN A 72 -18.03 -42.44 -0.31
CA GLN A 72 -19.18 -43.35 -0.39
C GLN A 72 -18.68 -44.80 -0.46
N PHE A 73 -19.11 -45.62 0.49
CA PHE A 73 -19.30 -47.07 0.36
C PHE A 73 -20.65 -47.43 0.99
#